data_AF-A0A7M3N048-F1
#
_entry.id   AF-A0A7M3N048-F1
#
_cell.length_a   1.000
_cell.length_b   1.000
_cell.length_c   1.000
_cell.angle_alpha   90.00
_cell.angle_beta   90.00
_cell.angle_gamma   90.00
#
_symmetry.space_group_name_H-M   'P 1'
#
loop_
_entity.id
_entity.type
_entity.pdbx_description
1 polymer ?
#
loop_
_entity_poly.entity_id
_entity_poly.type
_entity_poly.pdbx_seq_one_letter_code
_entity_poly.pdbx_strand_id
1 'polypeptide(L)' 'MNMAMIVVHRKDRAALVRSGTAIRQKLSHPQKQFTLDIGHLPAGVYHIELYPGENAGRVFYGVQVVLSY' A
#
# COMPACT_ATOMS: atom_id res chain seq x y z
N MET A 1 7.00 11.51 -16.22
CA MET A 1 6.54 12.05 -14.92
C MET A 1 5.88 10.92 -14.14
N ASN A 2 6.26 10.68 -12.88
CA ASN A 2 5.55 9.72 -12.01
C ASN A 2 4.48 10.47 -11.23
N MET A 3 3.23 10.02 -11.25
CA MET A 3 2.10 10.77 -10.66
C MET A 3 1.64 10.25 -9.30
N ALA A 4 1.91 8.99 -8.95
CA ALA A 4 1.74 8.49 -7.58
C ALA A 4 2.52 7.19 -7.34
N MET A 5 2.85 6.90 -6.09
CA MET A 5 3.40 5.62 -5.63
C MET A 5 2.51 5.05 -4.54
N ILE A 6 2.06 3.81 -4.73
CA ILE A 6 1.35 3.05 -3.71
C ILE A 6 2.34 2.13 -3.03
N VAL A 7 2.29 2.05 -1.71
CA VAL A 7 3.12 1.16 -0.91
C VAL A 7 2.22 0.35 0.02
N VAL A 8 2.35 -0.97 -0.04
CA VAL A 8 1.62 -1.89 0.83
C VAL A 8 2.60 -2.50 1.80
N HIS A 9 2.28 -2.56 3.08
CA HIS A 9 3.13 -3.14 4.11
C HIS A 9 2.33 -4.07 5.01
N ARG A 10 2.74 -5.33 5.12
CA ARG A 10 2.23 -6.23 6.17
C ARG A 10 2.72 -5.74 7.53
N LYS A 11 1.80 -5.65 8.50
CA LYS A 11 2.09 -5.34 9.90
C LYS A 11 1.90 -6.60 10.74
N ASP A 12 3.01 -7.31 10.96
CA ASP A 12 3.02 -8.47 11.85
C ASP A 12 3.17 -8.02 13.30
N ARG A 13 2.38 -8.62 14.20
CA ARG A 13 2.21 -8.18 15.59
C ARG A 13 3.46 -8.34 16.49
N ALA A 14 4.59 -8.79 15.96
CA ALA A 14 5.76 -9.19 16.75
C ALA A 14 7.08 -8.46 16.41
N ALA A 15 7.11 -7.52 15.46
CA ALA A 15 8.37 -6.85 15.18
C ALA A 15 8.17 -5.41 14.71
N LEU A 16 8.94 -4.51 15.32
CA LEU A 16 9.40 -3.23 14.79
C LEU A 16 10.26 -3.45 13.51
N VAL A 17 9.87 -4.38 12.65
CA VAL A 17 10.54 -4.72 11.41
C VAL A 17 9.50 -4.48 10.33
N ARG A 18 9.70 -3.40 9.58
CA ARG A 18 9.00 -3.14 8.32
C ARG A 18 9.43 -4.14 7.23
N SER A 19 9.49 -5.44 7.54
CA SER A 19 9.68 -6.55 6.58
C SER A 19 8.34 -7.02 6.01
N GLY A 20 7.38 -6.10 5.90
CA GLY A 20 6.19 -6.36 5.09
C GLY A 20 6.56 -6.18 3.62
N THR A 21 6.20 -7.16 2.79
CA THR A 21 6.31 -7.11 1.32
C THR A 21 5.87 -5.75 0.81
N ALA A 22 6.83 -4.91 0.41
CA ALA A 22 6.56 -3.58 -0.11
C ALA A 22 6.16 -3.67 -1.58
N ILE A 23 4.87 -3.81 -1.86
CA ILE A 23 4.37 -3.70 -3.24
C ILE A 23 4.41 -2.22 -3.59
N ARG A 24 5.24 -1.88 -4.59
CA ARG A 24 5.36 -0.51 -5.10
C ARG A 24 4.74 -0.42 -6.49
N GLN A 25 3.59 0.25 -6.60
CA GLN A 25 2.97 0.50 -7.89
C GLN A 25 3.06 1.98 -8.23
N LYS A 26 3.62 2.27 -9.42
CA LYS A 26 3.67 3.63 -9.97
C LYS A 26 2.45 3.86 -10.84
N LEU A 27 1.75 4.97 -10.61
CA LEU A 27 0.69 5.44 -11.49
C LEU A 27 1.28 6.39 -12.53
N SER A 28 1.10 6.07 -13.81
CA SER A 28 1.64 6.84 -14.94
C SER A 28 0.70 7.97 -15.41
N HIS A 29 -0.56 7.98 -14.95
CA HIS A 29 -1.58 8.94 -15.35
C HIS A 29 -2.47 9.31 -14.13
N PRO A 30 -3.14 10.47 -14.13
CA PRO A 30 -4.01 10.85 -13.04
C PRO A 30 -5.26 9.97 -13.05
N GLN A 31 -5.47 9.23 -11.97
CA GLN A 31 -6.66 8.41 -11.77
C GLN A 31 -7.45 8.98 -10.60
N LYS A 32 -8.76 9.21 -10.82
CA LYS A 32 -9.68 9.63 -9.74
C LYS A 32 -9.91 8.51 -8.72
N GLN A 33 -9.78 7.26 -9.17
CA GLN A 33 -9.98 6.06 -8.38
C GLN A 33 -8.98 5.00 -8.83
N PHE A 34 -8.51 4.21 -7.88
CA PHE A 34 -7.60 3.09 -8.09
C PHE A 34 -8.10 1.89 -7.27
N THR A 35 -7.92 0.69 -7.81
CA THR A 35 -8.25 -0.57 -7.14
C THR A 35 -6.98 -1.40 -7.02
N LEU A 36 -6.67 -1.80 -5.78
CA LEU A 36 -5.60 -2.75 -5.48
C LEU A 36 -6.24 -4.07 -5.01
N ASP A 37 -5.94 -5.17 -5.70
CA ASP A 37 -6.27 -6.49 -5.18
C ASP A 37 -5.11 -7.01 -4.31
N ILE A 38 -5.39 -7.19 -3.02
CA ILE A 38 -4.46 -7.80 -2.05
C ILE A 38 -4.98 -9.14 -1.50
N GLY A 39 -6.09 -9.67 -2.03
CA GLY A 39 -6.70 -10.91 -1.52
C GLY A 39 -5.82 -12.14 -1.68
N HIS A 40 -4.87 -12.10 -2.63
CA HIS A 40 -3.87 -13.15 -2.83
C HIS A 40 -2.72 -13.12 -1.82
N LEU A 41 -2.60 -12.06 -1.00
CA LEU A 41 -1.55 -11.98 0.01
C LEU A 41 -1.89 -12.86 1.22
N PRO A 42 -0.88 -13.35 1.97
CA PRO A 42 -1.12 -14.13 3.18
C PRO A 42 -2.01 -13.38 4.18
N ALA A 43 -2.77 -14.12 4.98
CA ALA A 43 -3.61 -13.54 6.01
C ALA A 43 -2.80 -12.65 6.96
N GLY A 44 -3.31 -11.44 7.22
CA GLY A 44 -2.59 -10.43 7.97
C GLY A 44 -3.22 -9.05 7.89
N VAL A 45 -2.65 -8.12 8.65
CA VAL A 45 -3.00 -6.69 8.61
C VAL A 45 -2.04 -6.00 7.65
N TYR A 46 -2.58 -5.24 6.70
CA TYR A 46 -1.82 -4.50 5.72
C TYR A 46 -2.08 -3.01 5.85
N HIS A 47 -1.00 -2.24 5.94
CA HIS A 47 -1.00 -0.80 5.80
C HIS A 47 -0.85 -0.44 4.33
N ILE A 48 -1.65 0.49 3.85
CA ILE A 48 -1.63 0.97 2.47
C ILE A 48 -1.34 2.46 2.50
N GLU A 49 -0.25 2.87 1.87
CA GLU A 49 0.21 4.24 1.77
C GLU A 49 0.16 4.67 0.30
N LEU A 50 -0.35 5.87 0.03
CA LEU A 50 -0.38 6.47 -1.29
C LEU A 50 0.34 7.82 -1.23
N TYR A 51 1.38 7.94 -2.04
CA TYR A 51 2.21 9.13 -2.20
C TYR A 51 1.93 9.75 -3.58
N PRO A 52 1.28 10.91 -3.66
CA PRO A 52 1.14 11.64 -4.92
C PRO A 52 2.50 12.17 -5.38
N GLY A 53 2.77 12.04 -6.67
CA GLY A 53 4.07 12.37 -7.27
C GLY A 53 4.40 13.86 -7.22
N GLU A 54 3.38 14.73 -7.31
CA GLU A 54 3.56 16.19 -7.21
C GLU A 54 3.70 16.67 -5.77
N ASN A 55 3.34 15.86 -4.77
CA ASN A 55 3.43 16.22 -3.36
C ASN A 55 3.81 15.00 -2.51
N ALA A 56 5.08 14.60 -2.60
CA ALA A 56 5.60 13.44 -1.88
C ALA A 56 5.49 13.54 -0.34
N GLY A 57 5.25 14.75 0.20
CA GLY A 57 5.02 14.96 1.63
C GLY A 57 3.59 14.65 2.10
N ARG A 58 2.62 14.53 1.17
CA ARG A 58 1.22 14.24 1.50
C ARG A 58 0.95 12.75 1.36
N VAL A 59 0.89 12.02 2.47
CA VAL A 59 0.59 10.58 2.46
C VAL A 59 -0.89 10.36 2.73
N PHE A 60 -1.56 9.58 1.87
CA PHE A 60 -2.86 9.01 2.19
C PHE A 60 -2.66 7.62 2.76
N TYR A 61 -3.41 7.28 3.81
CA TYR A 61 -3.19 6.07 4.59
C TYR A 61 -4.49 5.29 4.79
N GLY A 62 -4.41 3.97 4.60
CA GLY A 62 -5.49 3.02 4.85
C GLY A 62 -4.99 1.72 5.48
N VAL A 63 -5.90 0.96 6.08
CA VAL A 63 -5.61 -0.36 6.65
C VAL A 63 -6.60 -1.37 6.10
N GLN A 64 -6.09 -2.50 5.62
CA GLN A 64 -6.90 -3.61 5.12
C GLN A 64 -6.49 -4.91 5.81
N VAL A 65 -7.48 -5.74 6.15
CA VAL A 65 -7.25 -7.07 6.72
C VAL A 65 -7.52 -8.12 5.64
N VAL A 66 -6.58 -9.05 5.48
CA VAL A 66 -6.76 -10.26 4.67
C VAL A 66 -6.94 -11.43 5.63
N LEU A 67 -8.01 -12.21 5.43
CA LEU A 67 -8.36 -13.36 6.26
C LEU A 67 -7.96 -14.65 5.53
N SER A 68 -7.52 -15.66 6.30
CA SER A 68 -7.42 -17.03 5.79
C SER A 68 -8.78 -17.67 5.98
N TYR A 69 -9.32 -18.26 4.92
CA TYR A 69 -10.47 -19.15 4.99
C TYR A 69 -10.00 -20.60 5.10
#